data_AF-A0ABC7ZI97-F1
#
_entry.id   AF-A0ABC7ZI97-F1
#
_cell.length_a   1.000
_cell.length_b   1.000
_cell.length_c   1.000
_cell.angle_alpha   90.00
_cell.angle_beta   90.00
_cell.angle_gamma   90.00
#
_symmetry.space_group_name_H-M   'P 1'
#
loop_
_entity.id
_entity.type
_entity.pdbx_description
1 polymer ?
#
loop_
_entity_poly.entity_id
_entity_poly.type
_entity_poly.pdbx_seq_one_letter_code
_entity_poly.pdbx_strand_id
1 'polypeptide(L)' 'MSSSGATSTRKALKVEVEKQSGSTDSLLKNDFAKKPLKHKENSGTEVKLDASGEFANDKAWKPVLTTEQITR' A
#
# COMPACT_ATOMS: atom_id res chain seq x y z
N MET A 1 -32.04 7.54 -17.43
CA MET A 1 -32.06 7.14 -16.01
C MET A 1 -33.12 6.07 -15.87
N SER A 2 -32.73 4.83 -15.64
CA SER A 2 -33.69 3.73 -15.58
C SER A 2 -34.41 3.75 -14.23
N SER A 3 -35.64 4.29 -14.26
CA SER A 3 -36.66 4.41 -13.20
C SER A 3 -36.33 5.23 -11.94
N SER A 4 -37.01 6.37 -11.78
CA SER A 4 -36.88 7.31 -10.64
C SER A 4 -37.39 6.73 -9.33
N GLY A 5 -36.46 6.50 -8.38
CA GLY A 5 -36.72 6.39 -6.95
C GLY A 5 -36.26 7.64 -6.18
N ALA A 6 -36.03 7.51 -4.87
CA ALA A 6 -35.54 8.60 -4.02
C ALA A 6 -34.23 9.21 -4.55
N THR A 7 -34.14 10.54 -4.54
CA THR A 7 -32.95 11.28 -4.99
C THR A 7 -32.31 12.03 -3.83
N SER A 8 -30.98 12.18 -3.89
CA SER A 8 -30.18 12.98 -2.95
C SER A 8 -29.13 13.76 -3.72
N THR A 9 -28.72 14.90 -3.17
CA THR A 9 -27.70 15.77 -3.76
C THR A 9 -26.29 15.16 -3.68
N ARG A 10 -26.03 14.24 -2.73
CA ARG A 10 -24.70 13.60 -2.57
C ARG A 10 -24.39 12.63 -3.72
N LYS A 11 -23.12 12.60 -4.14
CA LYS A 11 -22.58 11.71 -5.17
C LYS A 11 -21.51 10.77 -4.58
N ALA A 12 -21.30 9.64 -5.25
CA ALA A 12 -20.25 8.67 -4.91
C ALA A 12 -18.94 8.96 -5.67
N LEU A 13 -17.82 8.43 -5.16
CA LEU A 13 -16.54 8.39 -5.87
C LEU A 13 -16.48 7.14 -6.75
N LYS A 14 -15.98 7.29 -7.98
CA LYS A 14 -15.64 6.15 -8.84
C LYS A 14 -14.19 5.73 -8.57
N VAL A 15 -13.95 4.42 -8.55
CA VAL A 15 -12.62 3.82 -8.49
C VAL A 15 -12.54 2.84 -9.64
N GLU A 16 -11.76 3.18 -10.66
CA GLU A 16 -11.68 2.42 -11.91
C GLU A 16 -10.37 1.63 -11.99
N VAL A 17 -10.49 0.39 -12.50
CA VAL A 17 -9.36 -0.50 -12.78
C VAL A 17 -9.56 -1.10 -14.16
N GLU A 18 -8.62 -0.88 -15.06
CA GLU A 18 -8.70 -1.32 -16.46
C GLU A 18 -7.37 -1.94 -16.87
N LYS A 19 -7.43 -3.10 -17.54
CA LYS A 19 -6.23 -3.77 -18.06
C LYS A 19 -5.69 -3.00 -19.27
N GLN A 20 -4.38 -2.78 -19.31
CA GLN A 20 -3.72 -2.28 -20.51
C GLN A 20 -3.39 -3.45 -21.43
N SER A 21 -3.88 -3.42 -22.67
CA SER A 21 -3.52 -4.42 -23.67
C SER A 21 -2.04 -4.28 -24.05
N GLY A 22 -1.32 -5.40 -24.14
CA GLY A 22 0.10 -5.43 -24.51
C GLY A 22 1.08 -5.00 -23.40
N SER A 23 0.61 -4.63 -22.21
CA SER A 23 1.47 -4.42 -21.03
C SER A 23 1.39 -5.61 -20.08
N THR A 24 2.53 -6.01 -19.53
CA THR A 24 2.63 -7.04 -18.48
C THR A 24 2.72 -6.44 -17.08
N ASP A 25 3.14 -5.17 -16.98
CA ASP A 25 3.57 -4.56 -15.70
C ASP A 25 2.72 -3.34 -15.32
N SER A 26 1.79 -2.91 -16.18
CA SER A 26 0.95 -1.74 -15.95
C SER A 26 -0.53 -1.96 -16.28
N LEU A 27 -1.37 -1.15 -15.63
CA LEU A 27 -2.80 -1.07 -15.87
C LEU A 27 -3.14 0.25 -16.55
N LEU A 28 -4.18 0.24 -17.39
CA LEU A 28 -4.69 1.45 -18.05
C LEU A 28 -5.34 2.40 -17.03
N LYS A 29 -6.05 1.83 -16.05
CA LYS A 29 -6.53 2.53 -14.84
C LYS A 29 -6.19 1.70 -13.62
N ASN A 30 -5.78 2.36 -12.55
CA ASN A 30 -5.46 1.72 -11.27
C ASN A 30 -5.75 2.68 -10.10
N ASP A 31 -7.02 3.05 -9.96
CA ASP A 31 -7.40 4.10 -9.02
C ASP A 31 -7.18 3.71 -7.55
N PHE A 32 -7.14 2.41 -7.22
CA PHE A 32 -6.76 1.93 -5.89
C PHE A 32 -5.31 2.25 -5.52
N ALA A 33 -4.41 2.37 -6.51
CA ALA A 33 -3.03 2.74 -6.26
C ALA A 33 -2.84 4.25 -6.04
N LYS A 34 -3.88 5.08 -6.24
CA LYS A 34 -3.79 6.51 -5.93
C LYS A 34 -3.53 6.70 -4.43
N LYS A 35 -2.35 7.20 -4.10
CA LYS A 35 -1.93 7.52 -2.73
C LYS A 35 -1.70 9.04 -2.62
N PRO A 36 -2.76 9.84 -2.38
CA PRO A 36 -2.66 11.30 -2.39
C PRO A 36 -1.99 11.90 -1.14
N LEU A 37 -1.70 11.08 -0.13
CA LEU A 37 -1.02 11.47 1.10
C LEU A 37 0.33 10.77 1.21
N LYS A 38 1.29 11.47 1.82
CA LYS A 38 2.64 10.96 2.08
C LYS A 38 2.94 10.92 3.58
N HIS A 39 4.02 10.24 3.96
CA HIS A 39 4.51 10.23 5.33
C HIS A 39 4.83 11.66 5.81
N LYS A 40 4.66 11.90 7.11
CA LYS A 40 5.06 13.16 7.73
C LYS A 40 6.57 13.31 7.58
N GLU A 41 7.02 14.48 7.16
CA GLU A 41 8.43 14.84 7.19
C GLU A 41 8.76 15.46 8.54
N ASN A 42 9.89 15.04 9.12
CA ASN A 42 10.43 15.54 10.36
C ASN A 42 11.96 15.61 10.26
N SER A 43 12.51 16.82 10.17
CA SER A 43 13.96 17.07 10.13
C SER A 43 14.68 16.29 9.03
N GLY A 44 14.13 16.30 7.81
CA GLY A 44 14.71 15.62 6.64
C GLY A 44 14.49 14.10 6.61
N THR A 45 13.79 13.54 7.60
CA THR A 45 13.49 12.10 7.67
C THR A 45 11.98 11.88 7.59
N GLU A 46 11.56 10.85 6.84
CA GLU A 46 10.17 10.42 6.83
C GLU A 46 9.80 9.70 8.13
N VAL A 47 8.71 10.10 8.75
CA VAL A 47 8.10 9.37 9.86
C VAL A 47 7.31 8.19 9.29
N LYS A 48 7.99 7.05 9.17
CA LYS A 48 7.47 5.77 8.69
C LYS A 48 8.03 4.64 9.55
N LEU A 49 7.39 3.47 9.46
CA LEU A 49 7.89 2.26 10.11
C LEU A 49 9.07 1.71 9.29
N ASP A 50 10.27 1.73 9.85
CA ASP A 50 11.50 1.27 9.22
C ASP A 50 12.29 0.34 10.15
N ALA A 51 12.23 -0.96 9.86
CA ALA A 51 12.85 -2.00 10.67
C ALA A 51 14.39 -1.88 10.75
N SER A 52 15.03 -1.22 9.76
CA SER A 52 16.49 -1.04 9.76
C SER A 52 16.95 -0.02 10.81
N GLY A 53 16.13 0.99 11.10
CA GLY A 53 16.40 2.01 12.11
C GLY A 53 15.78 1.70 13.47
N GLU A 54 14.53 1.20 13.50
CA GLU A 54 13.75 1.01 14.72
C GLU A 54 14.28 -0.10 15.64
N PHE A 55 14.93 -1.11 15.07
CA PHE A 55 15.45 -2.27 15.82
C PHE A 55 16.97 -2.45 15.68
N ALA A 56 17.69 -1.37 15.39
CA ALA A 56 19.14 -1.37 15.19
C ALA A 56 19.93 -1.84 16.44
N ASN A 57 21.22 -2.11 16.25
CA ASN A 57 22.17 -2.53 17.28
C ASN A 57 21.82 -3.89 17.93
N ASP A 58 21.48 -4.87 17.11
CA ASP A 58 21.15 -6.25 17.53
C ASP A 58 19.99 -6.35 18.55
N LYS A 59 19.15 -5.31 18.64
CA LYS A 59 17.94 -5.32 19.46
C LYS A 59 16.74 -5.95 18.76
N ALA A 60 16.83 -6.17 17.46
CA ALA A 60 15.82 -6.93 16.72
C ALA A 60 15.75 -8.36 17.27
N TRP A 61 14.55 -8.80 17.67
CA TRP A 61 14.33 -10.19 18.04
C TRP A 61 14.65 -11.11 16.86
N LYS A 62 15.42 -12.17 17.12
CA LYS A 62 15.76 -13.21 16.14
C LYS A 62 15.47 -14.59 16.75
N PRO A 63 15.02 -15.55 15.94
CA PRO A 63 14.84 -16.92 16.41
C PRO A 63 16.18 -17.55 16.81
N VAL A 64 16.13 -18.53 17.72
CA VAL A 64 17.33 -19.26 18.20
C VAL A 64 18.01 -20.01 17.06
N LEU A 65 17.23 -20.62 16.16
CA LEU A 65 17.71 -21.31 14.96
C LEU A 65 16.90 -20.85 13.74
N THR A 66 17.56 -20.77 12.59
CA THR A 66 16.89 -20.66 11.28
C THR A 66 16.38 -22.02 10.83
N THR A 67 15.51 -22.01 9.82
CA THR A 67 14.98 -23.23 9.21
C THR A 67 16.10 -24.18 8.77
N GLU A 68 17.15 -23.67 8.13
CA GLU A 68 18.27 -24.46 7.58
C GLU A 68 19.14 -25.07 8.69
N GLN A 69 19.22 -24.42 9.85
CA GLN A 69 19.97 -24.94 11.00
C GLN A 69 19.26 -26.11 11.67
N ILE A 70 17.93 -26.18 11.60
CA ILE A 70 17.13 -27.29 12.14
C ILE A 70 17.24 -28.52 11.23
N THR A 71 17.36 -28.32 9.92
CA THR A 71 17.37 -29.41 8.93
C THR A 71 18.73 -30.09 8.69
N ARG A 72 19.80 -29.59 9.31
CA ARG A 72 21.18 -30.09 9.13
C ARG A 72 21.59 -31.06 10.22
#